data_AF-W7QA09-F1
#
_entry.id   AF-W7QA09-F1
#
_cell.length_a   1.000
_cell.length_b   1.000
_cell.length_c   1.000
_cell.angle_alpha   90.00
_cell.angle_beta   90.00
_cell.angle_gamma   90.00
#
_symmetry.space_group_name_H-M   'P 1'
#
loop_
_entity.id
_entity.type
_entity.pdbx_description
1 polymer ?
#
loop_
_entity_poly.entity_id
_entity_poly.type
_entity_poly.pdbx_seq_one_letter_code
_entity_poly.pdbx_strand_id
1 'polypeptide(L)' 'MFLTTGEKETEIDCFGKPAFPYFGLLILDVINRTENSMTQAHTFKAVELSMLAQKQADSL' A
#
# COMPACT_ATOMS: atom_id res chain seq x y z
N MET A 1 -2.56 5.66 13.29
CA MET A 1 -2.77 5.32 11.86
C MET A 1 -4.07 5.98 11.44
N PHE A 2 -4.11 6.62 10.28
CA PHE A 2 -5.36 7.19 9.76
C PHE A 2 -5.88 6.33 8.61
N LEU A 3 -7.14 5.89 8.73
CA LEU A 3 -7.87 5.20 7.68
C LEU A 3 -8.85 6.20 7.05
N THR A 4 -8.64 6.51 5.77
CA THR A 4 -9.50 7.44 5.04
C THR A 4 -10.29 6.68 3.99
N THR A 5 -11.62 6.84 4.03
CA THR A 5 -12.54 6.37 2.99
C THR A 5 -13.11 7.57 2.24
N GLY A 6 -13.92 7.35 1.20
CA GLY A 6 -14.66 8.42 0.53
C GLY A 6 -15.72 9.10 1.40
N GLU A 7 -15.98 8.59 2.61
CA GLU A 7 -17.01 9.10 3.51
C GLU A 7 -16.43 9.73 4.78
N LYS A 8 -15.34 9.17 5.32
CA LYS A 8 -14.75 9.64 6.58
C LYS A 8 -13.29 9.26 6.73
N GLU A 9 -12.61 10.01 7.61
CA GLU A 9 -11.33 9.64 8.17
C GLU A 9 -11.52 9.07 9.59
N THR A 10 -10.75 8.05 9.96
CA THR A 10 -10.77 7.44 11.29
C THR A 10 -9.36 7.23 11.78
N GLU A 11 -9.07 7.73 12.98
CA GLU A 11 -7.82 7.45 13.67
C GLU A 11 -7.89 6.09 14.37
N ILE A 12 -6.90 5.25 14.09
CA ILE A 12 -6.67 3.95 14.71
C ILE A 12 -5.40 4.07 15.55
N ASP A 13 -5.55 3.95 16.87
CA ASP A 13 -4.44 3.85 17.80
C ASP A 13 -3.75 2.48 17.63
N CYS A 14 -2.57 2.52 17.04
CA CYS A 14 -1.71 1.36 16.78
C CYS A 14 -0.45 1.35 17.64
N PHE A 15 -0.28 2.30 18.57
CA PHE A 15 0.94 2.38 19.36
C PHE A 15 1.08 1.14 20.25
N GLY A 16 2.25 0.49 20.20
CA GLY A 16 2.53 -0.73 20.95
C GLY A 16 1.74 -1.98 20.51
N LYS A 17 0.95 -1.91 19.44
CA LYS A 17 0.24 -3.07 18.88
C LYS A 17 1.09 -3.74 17.80
N PRO A 18 1.10 -5.09 17.71
CA PRO A 18 1.75 -5.81 16.63
C PRO A 18 0.93 -5.64 15.35
N ALA A 19 1.06 -4.48 14.73
CA ALA A 19 0.48 -4.18 13.43
C ALA A 19 1.64 -3.95 12.45
N PHE A 20 1.40 -4.17 11.16
CA PHE A 20 2.34 -3.98 10.05
C PHE A 20 3.30 -5.15 9.78
N PRO A 21 2.76 -6.33 9.37
CA PRO A 21 3.60 -7.46 8.92
C PRO A 21 4.39 -7.12 7.65
N TYR A 22 3.95 -6.11 6.89
CA TYR A 22 4.52 -5.74 5.59
C TYR A 22 6.03 -5.57 5.62
N PHE A 23 6.58 -4.78 6.53
CA PHE A 23 8.03 -4.50 6.54
C PHE A 23 8.88 -5.72 6.87
N GLY A 24 8.43 -6.54 7.83
CA GLY A 24 9.09 -7.80 8.15
C GLY A 24 9.05 -8.78 6.98
N LEU A 25 7.88 -8.91 6.34
CA LEU A 25 7.71 -9.73 5.14
C LEU A 25 8.52 -9.22 3.95
N LEU A 26 8.64 -7.90 3.77
CA LEU A 26 9.43 -7.30 2.71
C LEU A 26 10.92 -7.59 2.87
N ILE A 27 11.46 -7.49 4.09
CA ILE A 27 12.85 -7.87 4.36
C ILE A 27 13.07 -9.36 4.04
N LEU A 28 12.15 -10.23 4.47
CA LEU A 28 12.21 -11.66 4.16
C LEU A 28 12.09 -11.92 2.65
N ASP A 29 11.29 -11.15 1.92
CA ASP A 29 11.17 -11.24 0.47
C ASP A 29 12.47 -10.87 -0.24
N VAL A 30 13.20 -9.87 0.24
CA VAL A 30 14.52 -9.51 -0.30
C VAL A 30 15.54 -10.64 -0.07
N ILE A 31 15.59 -11.17 1.16
CA ILE A 31 16.53 -12.23 1.55
C ILE A 31 16.24 -13.52 0.79
N ASN A 32 14.97 -13.93 0.75
CA ASN A 32 14.54 -15.22 0.21
C ASN A 32 14.14 -15.18 -1.26
N ARG A 33 14.14 -14.00 -1.89
CA ARG A 33 13.71 -13.79 -3.28
C ARG A 33 12.26 -14.24 -3.51
N THR A 34 11.37 -13.86 -2.61
CA THR A 34 9.92 -14.16 -2.64
C THR A 34 9.08 -12.90 -2.77
N GLU A 35 7.75 -13.04 -2.80
CA GLU A 35 6.78 -11.94 -2.91
C GLU A 35 5.62 -12.08 -1.90
N ASN A 36 5.90 -12.52 -0.68
CA ASN A 36 4.88 -12.77 0.36
C ASN A 36 4.25 -11.49 0.92
N SER A 37 5.01 -10.38 0.94
CA SER A 37 4.52 -9.07 1.37
C SER A 37 3.50 -8.51 0.38
N MET A 38 3.82 -8.57 -0.92
CA MET A 38 3.01 -8.10 -2.04
C MET A 38 3.64 -8.58 -3.35
N THR A 39 2.84 -9.01 -4.32
CA THR A 39 3.35 -9.36 -5.65
C THR A 39 3.77 -8.11 -6.41
N GLN A 40 4.87 -8.18 -7.17
CA GLN A 40 5.31 -7.06 -7.99
C GLN A 40 4.25 -6.67 -9.03
N ALA A 41 3.53 -7.65 -9.58
CA ALA A 41 2.42 -7.41 -10.50
C ALA A 41 1.32 -6.52 -9.89
N HIS A 42 0.98 -6.72 -8.60
CA HIS A 42 0.03 -5.85 -7.91
C HIS A 42 0.58 -4.44 -7.72
N THR A 43 1.85 -4.30 -7.32
CA THR A 43 2.50 -2.99 -7.16
C THR A 43 2.48 -2.20 -8.48
N PHE A 44 2.86 -2.82 -9.59
CA PHE A 44 2.82 -2.15 -10.90
C PHE A 44 1.40 -1.78 -11.32
N LYS A 45 0.41 -2.63 -11.04
CA LYS A 45 -0.98 -2.32 -11.37
C LYS A 45 -1.51 -1.12 -10.58
N ALA A 46 -1.16 -1.00 -9.30
CA ALA A 46 -1.53 0.15 -8.48
C ALA A 46 -0.92 1.46 -9.04
N VAL A 47 0.35 1.43 -9.45
CA VAL A 47 1.03 2.58 -10.07
C VAL A 47 0.43 2.93 -11.43
N GLU A 48 0.09 1.95 -12.26
CA GLU A 48 -0.58 2.19 -13.54
C GLU A 48 -1.91 2.92 -13.32
N LEU A 49 -2.74 2.43 -12.39
CA LEU A 49 -4.03 3.03 -12.09
C LEU A 49 -3.91 4.46 -11.55
N SER A 50 -2.94 4.72 -10.67
CA SER A 50 -2.73 6.08 -10.14
C SER A 50 -2.29 7.06 -11.23
N MET A 51 -1.40 6.64 -12.13
CA MET A 51 -0.95 7.45 -13.26
C MET A 51 -2.08 7.73 -14.27
N LEU A 52 -2.93 6.73 -14.55
CA LEU A 52 -4.10 6.92 -15.42
C LEU A 52 -5.11 7.90 -14.82
N ALA A 53 -5.39 7.78 -13.52
CA ALA A 53 -6.28 8.70 -12.81
C ALA A 53 -5.74 10.13 -12.83
N GLN A 54 -4.44 10.31 -12.58
CA GLN A 54 -3.81 11.63 -12.61
C GLN A 54 -3.89 12.25 -14.02
N LYS A 55 -3.57 11.47 -15.06
CA LYS A 55 -3.65 11.95 -16.45
C LYS A 55 -5.07 12.42 -16.83
N GLN A 56 -6.10 11.74 -16.31
CA GLN A 56 -7.50 12.15 -16.52
C GLN A 56 -7.80 13.47 -15.79
N ALA A 57 -7.34 13.62 -14.56
CA ALA A 57 -7.52 14.83 -13.78
C ALA A 57 -6.82 16.06 -14.40
N ASP A 58 -5.61 15.89 -14.96
CA ASP A 58 -4.85 16.97 -15.60
C ASP A 58 -5.48 17.45 -16.92
N SER A 59 -6.36 16.65 -17.52
CA SER A 59 -7.04 16.98 -18.80
C SER A 59 -8.40 17.67 -18.61
N LEU A 60 -8.83 17.88 -17.35
CA LEU A 60 -10.02 18.65 -16.96
C LEU A 60 -9.69 20.13 -16.82
#